data_AF-A0A9Q3KSB1-F1
#
_entry.id   AF-A0A9Q3KSB1-F1
#
_cell.length_a   1.000
_cell.length_b   1.000
_cell.length_c   1.000
_cell.angle_alpha   90.00
_cell.angle_beta   90.00
_cell.angle_gamma   90.00
#
_symmetry.space_group_name_H-M   'P 1'
#
loop_
_entity.id
_entity.type
_entity.pdbx_description
1 polymer ?
#
loop_
_entity_poly.entity_id
_entity_poly.type
_entity_poly.pdbx_seq_one_letter_code
_entity_poly.pdbx_strand_id
1 'polypeptide(L)'
;MAHNQIEIGCDRSGTPNPNKNSSKTVTSRKLDCTFRIYATKYAKSTTWTLKVKKTEHSHGTAENIMSHPAFRKFNEQETSQISQMSGPLLNSRKIQA
;
A
#
# COMPACT_ATOMS: atom_id res chain seq x y z
N MET A 1 10.20 0.25 23.98
CA MET A 1 9.64 -1.06 23.61
C MET A 1 9.81 -1.23 22.10
N ALA A 2 10.49 -2.27 21.63
CA ALA A 2 10.72 -2.44 20.20
C ALA A 2 9.39 -2.79 19.52
N HIS A 3 8.87 -1.89 18.68
CA HIS A 3 7.70 -2.17 17.85
C HIS A 3 8.11 -3.17 16.76
N ASN A 4 8.07 -4.46 17.08
CA ASN A 4 8.32 -5.54 16.13
C ASN A 4 7.14 -5.73 15.16
N GLN A 5 6.20 -4.79 15.11
CA GLN A 5 4.99 -4.85 14.30
C GLN A 5 4.78 -3.53 13.57
N ILE A 6 4.47 -3.62 12.28
CA ILE A 6 4.17 -2.51 11.39
C ILE A 6 2.83 -2.79 10.72
N GLU A 7 1.97 -1.78 10.66
CA GLU A 7 0.74 -1.81 9.86
C GLU A 7 0.95 -0.99 8.58
N ILE A 8 0.68 -1.60 7.44
CA ILE A 8 0.78 -0.98 6.11
C ILE A 8 -0.62 -0.91 5.53
N GLY A 9 -1.07 0.30 5.22
CA GLY A 9 -2.39 0.57 4.66
C GLY A 9 -2.36 0.96 3.18
N CYS A 10 -3.51 0.84 2.52
CA CYS A 10 -3.72 1.42 1.20
C CYS A 10 -3.53 2.96 1.23
N ASP A 11 -3.01 3.54 0.15
CA ASP A 11 -2.86 4.99 -0.02
C ASP A 11 -4.19 5.76 0.02
N ARG A 12 -5.27 5.10 -0.39
CA ARG A 12 -6.66 5.60 -0.30
C ARG A 12 -7.31 5.36 1.06
N SER A 13 -6.55 4.89 2.06
CA SER A 13 -7.09 4.72 3.41
C SER A 13 -7.27 6.03 4.18
N GLY A 14 -8.18 5.98 5.15
CA GLY A 14 -8.57 7.13 5.97
C GLY A 14 -9.76 7.88 5.41
N THR A 15 -10.37 8.71 6.25
CA THR A 15 -11.59 9.43 5.90
C THR A 15 -11.28 10.60 4.94
N PRO A 16 -12.05 10.76 3.86
CA PRO A 16 -12.09 12.03 3.14
C PRO A 16 -12.51 13.13 4.13
N ASN A 17 -11.85 14.30 4.09
CA ASN A 17 -12.24 15.42 4.94
C ASN A 17 -13.37 16.20 4.23
N PRO A 18 -14.64 16.13 4.70
CA PRO A 18 -15.75 16.83 4.08
C PRO A 18 -15.71 18.35 4.33
N ASN A 19 -14.98 18.81 5.36
CA ASN A 19 -14.98 20.20 5.82
C ASN A 19 -13.84 21.04 5.24
N LYS A 20 -13.19 20.61 4.17
CA LYS A 20 -12.12 21.39 3.55
C LYS A 20 -12.72 22.52 2.69
N ASN A 21 -13.20 23.57 3.36
CA ASN A 21 -13.48 24.90 2.79
C ASN A 21 -12.16 25.60 2.40
N SER A 22 -11.28 24.93 1.63
CA SER A 22 -10.09 25.57 1.09
C SER A 22 -10.34 25.85 -0.38
N SER A 23 -10.12 27.10 -0.80
CA SER A 23 -10.05 27.58 -2.19
C SER A 23 -9.06 26.83 -3.10
N LYS A 24 -8.43 25.77 -2.59
CA LYS A 24 -7.56 24.85 -3.33
C LYS A 24 -8.35 23.59 -3.69
N THR A 25 -8.53 23.37 -4.99
CA THR A 25 -9.09 22.19 -5.67
C THR A 25 -8.25 20.92 -5.47
N VAL A 26 -7.80 20.62 -4.25
CA VAL A 26 -7.16 19.34 -3.94
C VAL A 26 -8.23 18.41 -3.43
N THR A 27 -8.90 17.73 -4.35
CA THR A 27 -9.79 16.61 -4.05
C THR A 27 -8.99 15.54 -3.30
N SER A 28 -9.44 15.17 -2.10
CA SER A 28 -8.83 14.07 -1.35
C SER A 28 -9.01 12.77 -2.13
N ARG A 29 -7.93 12.01 -2.32
CA ARG A 29 -7.98 10.66 -2.93
C ARG A 29 -8.33 9.56 -1.92
N LYS A 30 -8.55 9.93 -0.64
CA LYS A 30 -8.93 8.99 0.41
C LYS A 30 -10.38 8.56 0.23
N LEU A 31 -10.63 7.26 0.32
CA LEU A 31 -11.93 6.60 0.14
C LEU A 31 -12.30 5.71 1.33
N ASP A 32 -11.65 5.93 2.48
CA ASP A 32 -11.76 5.08 3.66
C ASP A 32 -11.50 3.60 3.38
N CYS A 33 -10.54 3.32 2.49
CA CYS A 33 -10.17 1.95 2.14
C CYS A 33 -9.64 1.20 3.37
N THR A 34 -10.27 0.07 3.68
CA THR A 34 -9.97 -0.71 4.90
C THR A 34 -8.89 -1.77 4.70
N PHE A 35 -8.32 -1.89 3.50
CA PHE A 35 -7.20 -2.80 3.23
C PHE A 35 -6.00 -2.50 4.14
N ARG A 36 -5.54 -3.55 4.83
CA ARG A 36 -4.43 -3.51 5.80
C ARG A 36 -3.58 -4.78 5.77
N ILE A 37 -2.27 -4.59 5.81
CA ILE A 37 -1.25 -5.63 5.98
C ILE A 37 -0.54 -5.38 7.32
N TYR A 38 -0.34 -6.43 8.09
CA TYR A 38 0.48 -6.41 9.31
C TYR A 38 1.77 -7.16 9.06
N ALA A 39 2.90 -6.49 9.25
CA ALA A 39 4.22 -7.08 9.20
C ALA A 39 4.74 -7.25 10.62
N THR A 40 5.15 -8.46 11.00
CA THR A 40 5.80 -8.75 12.29
C THR A 40 7.23 -9.21 12.05
N LYS A 41 8.20 -8.51 12.65
CA LYS A 41 9.61 -8.91 12.62
C LYS A 41 9.89 -9.95 13.71
N TYR A 42 10.59 -11.01 13.37
CA TYR A 42 11.11 -11.93 14.38
C TYR A 42 12.24 -11.26 15.16
N ALA A 43 12.12 -11.19 16.48
CA ALA A 43 13.05 -10.43 17.33
C ALA A 43 14.52 -10.86 17.20
N LYS A 44 14.76 -12.13 16.84
CA LYS A 44 16.09 -12.74 16.74
C LYS A 44 16.53 -13.04 15.31
N SER A 45 15.77 -12.65 14.29
CA SER A 45 16.14 -12.88 12.89
C SER A 45 15.88 -11.67 12.00
N THR A 46 16.34 -11.73 10.76
CA THR A 46 16.05 -10.76 9.72
C THR A 46 14.74 -11.04 8.99
N THR A 47 14.00 -12.06 9.43
CA THR A 47 12.77 -12.53 8.79
C THR A 47 11.56 -11.72 9.25
N TRP A 48 10.59 -11.57 8.35
CA TRP A 48 9.30 -10.93 8.60
C TRP A 48 8.16 -11.88 8.26
N THR A 49 7.10 -11.86 9.08
CA THR A 49 5.81 -12.47 8.74
C THR A 49 4.83 -11.38 8.33
N LEU A 50 4.25 -11.51 7.15
CA LEU A 50 3.20 -10.63 6.62
C LEU A 50 1.85 -11.32 6.76
N LYS A 51 0.87 -10.65 7.37
CA LYS A 51 -0.53 -11.10 7.45
C LYS A 51 -1.44 -10.07 6.83
N VAL A 52 -2.24 -10.47 5.84
CA VAL A 52 -3.31 -9.64 5.27
C VAL A 52 -4.55 -9.83 6.14
N LYS A 53 -5.05 -8.76 6.79
CA LYS A 53 -6.26 -8.86 7.63
C LYS A 53 -7.54 -8.60 6.85
N LYS A 54 -7.50 -7.60 5.95
CA LYS A 54 -8.60 -7.27 5.05
C LYS A 54 -8.04 -7.26 3.64
N THR A 55 -8.52 -8.18 2.83
CA THR A 55 -8.09 -8.40 1.44
C THR A 55 -8.84 -7.50 0.47
N GLU A 56 -10.01 -7.00 0.87
CA GLU A 56 -10.88 -6.20 0.00
C GLU A 56 -10.48 -4.73 -0.05
N HIS A 57 -10.41 -4.20 -1.27
CA HIS A 57 -10.36 -2.77 -1.54
C HIS A 57 -11.76 -2.26 -1.82
N SER A 58 -12.12 -1.09 -1.28
CA SER A 58 -13.37 -0.39 -1.62
C SER A 58 -13.32 0.34 -2.98
N HIS A 59 -12.31 0.04 -3.79
CA HIS A 59 -12.04 0.68 -5.07
C HIS A 59 -11.31 -0.29 -6.01
N GLY A 60 -11.36 -0.01 -7.32
CA GLY A 60 -10.58 -0.77 -8.30
C GLY A 60 -9.08 -0.76 -8.01
N THR A 61 -8.41 -1.86 -8.31
CA THR A 61 -6.95 -1.96 -8.30
C THR A 61 -6.36 -1.06 -9.38
N ALA A 62 -5.14 -0.56 -9.16
CA ALA A 62 -4.44 0.14 -10.23
C ALA A 62 -4.08 -0.86 -11.34
N GLU A 63 -4.32 -0.49 -12.61
CA GLU A 63 -3.94 -1.30 -13.77
C GLU A 63 -2.41 -1.47 -13.86
N ASN A 64 -1.68 -0.46 -13.39
CA ASN A 64 -0.23 -0.45 -13.32
C ASN A 64 0.21 -0.01 -11.92
N ILE A 65 0.99 -0.85 -11.23
CA ILE A 65 1.49 -0.54 -9.88
C ILE A 65 2.38 0.72 -9.88
N MET A 66 3.08 1.00 -10.97
CA MET A 66 3.93 2.19 -11.16
C MET A 66 3.12 3.48 -11.23
N SER A 67 1.83 3.40 -11.60
CA SER A 67 0.93 4.56 -11.58
C SER A 67 0.52 4.96 -10.14
N HIS A 68 0.79 4.08 -9.17
CA HIS A 68 0.41 4.31 -7.78
C HIS A 68 1.25 5.46 -7.18
N PRO A 69 0.63 6.44 -6.49
CA PRO A 69 1.33 7.64 -6.00
C PRO A 69 2.51 7.37 -5.06
N ALA A 70 2.51 6.22 -4.38
CA ALA A 70 3.65 5.80 -3.56
C ALA A 70 4.94 5.63 -4.37
N PHE A 71 4.86 5.25 -5.65
CA PHE A 71 6.03 5.09 -6.52
C PHE A 71 6.75 6.41 -6.79
N ARG A 72 6.06 7.55 -6.70
CA ARG A 72 6.69 8.87 -6.83
C ARG A 72 7.68 9.19 -5.71
N LYS A 73 7.71 8.40 -4.64
CA LYS A 73 8.64 8.58 -3.51
C LYS A 73 9.92 7.78 -3.67
N PHE A 74 9.98 6.87 -4.64
CA PHE A 74 11.15 6.03 -4.86
C PHE A 74 12.13 6.71 -5.81
N ASN A 75 13.42 6.55 -5.54
CA ASN A 75 14.47 6.92 -6.48
C ASN A 75 14.55 5.90 -7.64
N GLU A 76 15.36 6.18 -8.65
CA GLU A 76 15.47 5.31 -9.84
C GLU A 76 15.93 3.89 -9.51
N GLN A 77 16.84 3.74 -8.55
CA GLN A 77 17.34 2.43 -8.12
C GLN A 77 16.25 1.62 -7.40
N GLU A 78 15.52 2.24 -6.47
CA GLU A 78 14.38 1.63 -5.78
C GLU A 78 13.27 1.26 -6.77
N THR A 79 13.01 2.14 -7.74
CA THR A 79 12.01 1.92 -8.80
C THR A 79 12.38 0.72 -9.68
N SER A 80 13.64 0.62 -10.09
CA SER A 80 14.17 -0.51 -10.86
C SER A 80 14.07 -1.82 -10.06
N GLN A 81 14.47 -1.80 -8.79
CA GLN A 81 14.38 -2.96 -7.91
C GLN A 81 12.93 -3.42 -7.73
N ILE A 82 12.00 -2.50 -7.48
CA ILE A 82 10.58 -2.85 -7.33
C ILE A 82 10.01 -3.38 -8.65
N SER A 83 10.39 -2.82 -9.80
CA SER A 83 10.00 -3.32 -11.12
C SER A 83 10.47 -4.77 -11.34
N GLN A 84 11.73 -5.07 -11.01
CA GLN A 84 12.27 -6.43 -11.07
C GLN A 84 11.56 -7.39 -10.12
N MET A 85 11.23 -6.95 -8.91
CA MET A 85 10.50 -7.76 -7.92
C MET A 85 9.03 -7.98 -8.29
N SER A 86 8.39 -7.02 -8.96
CA SER A 86 6.97 -7.06 -9.33
C SER A 86 6.72 -7.69 -10.70
N GLY A 87 7.67 -7.69 -11.61
CA GLY A 87 7.57 -8.33 -12.93
C GLY A 87 7.09 -9.79 -12.90
N PRO A 88 7.64 -10.66 -12.03
CA PRO A 88 7.17 -12.04 -11.86
C PRO A 88 5.79 -12.15 -11.17
N LEU A 89 5.43 -11.17 -10.32
CA LEU A 89 4.20 -11.17 -9.53
C LEU A 89 2.98 -10.68 -10.33
N LEU A 90 3.19 -9.87 -11.38
CA LEU A 90 2.11 -9.42 -12.28
C LEU A 90 1.55 -10.58 -13.13
N ASN A 91 2.35 -11.63 -13.37
CA ASN A 91 1.91 -12.85 -14.07
C ASN A 91 1.40 -13.94 -13.12
N SER A 92 1.68 -13.86 -11.82
CA SER A 92 1.38 -14.90 -10.85
C SER A 92 0.76 -14.32 -9.59
N ARG A 93 -0.57 -14.14 -9.64
CA ARG A 93 -1.60 -14.33 -8.60
C ARG A 93 -2.70 -13.30 -8.82
N LYS A 94 -3.68 -13.68 -9.64
CA LYS A 94 -5.06 -13.36 -9.26
C LYS A 94 -5.22 -13.94 -7.85
N ILE A 95 -5.17 -13.11 -6.82
CA ILE A 95 -5.61 -13.51 -5.49
C ILE A 95 -7.11 -13.72 -5.67
N GLN A 96 -7.51 -14.97 -5.90
CA GLN A 96 -8.92 -15.33 -5.91
C GLN A 96 -9.46 -15.03 -4.52
N ALA A 97 -10.53 -14.23 -4.50
CA ALA A 97 -11.35 -13.99 -3.33
C ALA A 97 -12.00 -15.29 -2.85
#